data_AF-A0A7I0HNF3-F1
#
_entry.id   AF-A0A7I0HNF3-F1
#
_cell.length_a   1.000
_cell.length_b   1.000
_cell.length_c   1.000
_cell.angle_alpha   90.00
_cell.angle_beta   90.00
_cell.angle_gamma   90.00
#
_symmetry.space_group_name_H-M   'P 1'
#
loop_
_entity.id
_entity.type
_entity.pdbx_description
1 polymer ?
#
loop_
_entity_poly.entity_id
_entity_poly.type
_entity_poly.pdbx_seq_one_letter_code
_entity_poly.pdbx_strand_id
1 'polypeptide(L)'
;MNLKRQRFLNLFLIFCLLVVNVEDCKQLETNNLCDPNSDSFKEVQVLKIITKDSSPICGKDYISTIIPYTISGSVTGLISSGLKLSLNEIILLSVENGSKNFYFMNVLTSGSSYSVRVANQPAGFLCSISNGDGIVKNSDVNSVSVSCAPTCNPCNLFLTNSGYPPNPGSAKNFDANCAADANYPGTGIFKAMVVDGVTRNASVSANAGDGQIDWVFAPNRTYRQSEGIIATTNSVGLFVTALSIRFSVNSKYWTGLNSNWTTNTTNTCDLWRSNTGSFTGVMGQGNSTLIADITSGWTPDPCNLSNQQLICVEQ
;
A
#
# COMPACT_ATOMS: atom_id res chain seq x y z
N MET A 1 73.79 33.42 -68.46
CA MET A 1 72.34 33.71 -68.38
C MET A 1 71.58 32.38 -68.48
N ASN A 2 70.66 32.00 -67.59
CA ASN A 2 70.15 32.68 -66.41
C ASN A 2 69.45 31.65 -65.49
N LEU A 3 70.01 31.48 -64.29
CA LEU A 3 69.36 31.49 -62.99
C LEU A 3 67.93 30.89 -62.78
N LYS A 4 67.50 29.84 -63.50
CA LYS A 4 66.21 29.17 -63.23
C LYS A 4 66.23 27.64 -63.09
N ARG A 5 67.37 26.97 -63.23
CA ARG A 5 67.44 25.50 -63.20
C ARG A 5 68.06 24.88 -61.95
N GLN A 6 68.48 25.70 -60.98
CA GLN A 6 69.12 25.25 -59.72
C GLN A 6 68.22 25.43 -58.48
N ARG A 7 66.96 25.83 -58.66
CA ARG A 7 65.92 25.85 -57.60
C ARG A 7 64.90 24.72 -57.69
N PHE A 8 64.95 23.89 -58.73
CA PHE A 8 63.99 22.79 -58.92
C PHE A 8 64.43 21.44 -58.31
N LEU A 9 65.72 21.29 -57.95
CA LEU A 9 66.24 20.04 -57.36
C LEU A 9 66.27 20.04 -55.82
N ASN A 10 66.13 21.20 -55.17
CA ASN A 10 66.05 21.30 -53.70
C ASN A 10 64.62 21.41 -53.15
N LEU A 11 63.60 21.50 -54.01
CA LEU A 11 62.19 21.49 -53.56
C LEU A 11 61.58 20.08 -53.57
N PHE A 12 62.19 19.12 -54.27
CA PHE A 12 61.76 17.73 -54.29
C PHE A 12 62.31 16.90 -53.12
N LEU A 13 63.36 17.39 -52.43
CA LEU A 13 63.89 16.78 -51.20
C LEU A 13 63.22 17.30 -49.92
N ILE A 14 62.41 18.36 -50.00
CA ILE A 14 61.67 18.90 -48.83
C ILE A 14 60.21 18.44 -48.84
N PHE A 15 59.73 17.83 -49.92
CA PHE A 15 58.38 17.24 -49.98
C PHE A 15 58.34 15.73 -49.63
N CYS A 16 59.50 15.09 -49.46
CA CYS A 16 59.62 13.68 -49.06
C CYS A 16 60.00 13.47 -47.58
N LEU A 17 59.94 14.51 -46.73
CA LEU A 17 60.23 14.41 -45.29
C LEU A 17 59.07 14.80 -44.37
N LEU A 18 57.87 15.02 -44.93
CA LEU A 18 56.63 15.27 -44.18
C LEU A 18 55.50 14.29 -44.54
N VAL A 19 55.88 13.08 -44.95
CA VAL A 19 54.98 11.91 -45.00
C VAL A 19 55.60 10.83 -44.13
N VAL A 20 55.74 11.13 -42.83
CA VAL A 20 55.92 10.10 -41.82
C VAL A 20 54.63 10.09 -40.99
N ASN A 21 53.75 9.18 -41.39
CA ASN A 21 52.73 8.53 -40.57
C ASN A 21 51.87 9.44 -39.67
N VAL A 22 50.77 9.92 -40.24
CA VAL A 22 49.56 10.31 -39.48
C VAL A 22 48.48 9.23 -39.65
N GLU A 23 48.88 7.96 -39.77
CA GLU A 23 47.97 6.82 -39.67
C GLU A 23 48.34 6.07 -38.39
N ASP A 24 47.34 5.89 -37.53
CA ASP A 24 47.39 5.34 -36.16
C ASP A 24 47.92 6.24 -35.02
N CYS A 25 47.35 7.45 -34.88
CA CYS A 25 46.90 7.83 -33.55
C CYS A 25 45.54 7.17 -33.28
N LYS A 26 45.55 5.83 -33.14
CA LYS A 26 44.49 5.19 -32.35
C LYS A 26 44.57 5.89 -31.00
N GLN A 27 43.49 6.55 -30.55
CA GLN A 27 43.44 7.04 -29.17
C GLN A 27 43.96 5.89 -28.31
N LEU A 28 44.98 6.16 -27.49
CA LEU A 28 45.42 5.20 -26.50
C LEU A 28 44.17 4.97 -25.64
N GLU A 29 43.38 3.94 -25.96
CA GLU A 29 42.29 3.51 -25.12
C GLU A 29 42.99 3.16 -23.83
N THR A 30 42.85 4.06 -22.86
CA THR A 30 43.34 3.90 -21.51
C THR A 30 42.49 2.82 -20.88
N ASN A 31 42.67 1.58 -21.36
CA ASN A 31 41.98 0.39 -20.91
C ASN A 31 42.56 0.03 -19.54
N ASN A 32 42.22 0.86 -18.56
CA ASN A 32 42.75 0.84 -17.22
C ASN A 32 41.58 0.82 -16.24
N LEU A 33 41.80 0.11 -15.14
CA LEU A 33 40.79 -0.17 -14.12
C LEU A 33 40.31 1.08 -13.34
N CYS A 34 40.93 2.25 -13.56
CA CYS A 34 40.66 3.49 -12.86
C CYS A 34 40.02 4.58 -13.71
N ASP A 35 39.78 4.31 -15.00
CA ASP A 35 39.11 5.24 -15.91
C ASP A 35 37.66 4.81 -16.09
N PRO A 36 36.67 5.57 -15.57
CA PRO A 36 35.25 5.26 -15.70
C PRO A 36 34.75 5.02 -17.13
N ASN A 37 35.45 5.56 -18.13
CA ASN A 37 35.08 5.44 -19.52
C ASN A 37 35.67 4.19 -20.19
N SER A 38 36.63 3.51 -19.55
CA SER A 38 37.29 2.33 -20.10
C SER A 38 36.41 1.08 -20.03
N ASP A 39 36.63 0.14 -20.96
CA ASP A 39 35.88 -1.12 -20.97
C ASP A 39 36.30 -2.04 -19.83
N SER A 40 37.58 -2.04 -19.45
CA SER A 40 38.07 -2.75 -18.25
C SER A 40 37.37 -2.28 -16.97
N PHE A 41 37.13 -0.96 -16.84
CA PHE A 41 36.37 -0.44 -15.71
C PHE A 41 34.93 -0.96 -15.71
N LYS A 42 34.24 -0.88 -16.86
CA LYS A 42 32.85 -1.37 -16.98
C LYS A 42 32.74 -2.87 -16.69
N GLU A 43 33.64 -3.70 -17.23
CA GLU A 43 33.66 -5.14 -16.98
C GLU A 43 33.88 -5.47 -15.50
N VAL A 44 34.81 -4.79 -14.84
CA VAL A 44 35.02 -4.97 -13.40
C VAL A 44 33.82 -4.48 -12.59
N GLN A 45 33.18 -3.37 -12.97
CA GLN A 45 31.93 -2.95 -12.31
C GLN A 45 30.83 -4.01 -12.44
N VAL A 46 30.64 -4.60 -13.62
CA VAL A 46 29.68 -5.69 -13.84
C VAL A 46 30.03 -6.89 -12.97
N LEU A 47 31.31 -7.28 -12.92
CA LEU A 47 31.76 -8.39 -12.08
C LEU A 47 31.53 -8.09 -10.60
N LYS A 48 31.79 -6.86 -10.15
CA LYS A 48 31.55 -6.42 -8.76
C LYS A 48 30.08 -6.40 -8.39
N ILE A 49 29.19 -6.05 -9.34
CA ILE A 49 27.74 -6.19 -9.14
C ILE A 49 27.37 -7.66 -8.96
N ILE A 50 27.93 -8.55 -9.78
CA ILE A 50 27.68 -10.00 -9.70
C ILE A 50 28.22 -10.61 -8.40
N THR A 51 29.42 -10.21 -7.97
CA THR A 51 30.09 -10.75 -6.78
C THR A 51 29.78 -9.99 -5.50
N LYS A 52 29.05 -8.87 -5.59
CA LYS A 52 28.77 -7.94 -4.49
C LYS A 52 30.05 -7.42 -3.80
N ASP A 53 31.12 -7.24 -4.56
CA ASP A 53 32.41 -6.75 -4.05
C ASP A 53 32.40 -5.21 -3.94
N SER A 54 32.61 -4.72 -2.71
CA SER A 54 32.62 -3.30 -2.34
C SER A 54 34.02 -2.70 -2.20
N SER A 55 35.07 -3.45 -2.54
CA SER A 55 36.44 -2.95 -2.49
C SER A 55 36.63 -1.75 -3.44
N PRO A 56 37.39 -0.71 -3.05
CA PRO A 56 37.73 0.37 -3.97
C PRO A 56 38.63 -0.17 -5.09
N ILE A 57 38.30 0.16 -6.35
CA ILE A 57 39.15 -0.23 -7.49
C ILE A 57 40.38 0.68 -7.56
N CYS A 58 40.21 1.97 -7.25
CA CYS A 58 41.24 2.99 -7.39
C CYS A 58 41.21 3.98 -6.22
N GLY A 59 42.29 4.73 -6.04
CA GLY A 59 42.49 5.65 -4.92
C GLY A 59 41.33 6.65 -4.74
N LYS A 60 41.12 7.03 -3.47
CA LYS A 60 39.98 7.78 -2.91
C LYS A 60 39.19 8.60 -3.94
N ASP A 61 37.95 8.17 -4.12
CA ASP A 61 36.85 8.83 -4.82
C ASP A 61 36.98 8.83 -6.35
N TYR A 62 36.32 7.88 -7.03
CA TYR A 62 35.34 8.15 -8.08
C TYR A 62 34.66 6.82 -8.45
N ILE A 63 33.34 6.79 -8.23
CA ILE A 63 32.44 5.64 -8.32
C ILE A 63 32.57 4.70 -7.11
N SER A 64 32.00 5.16 -6.00
CA SER A 64 31.36 4.25 -5.04
C SER A 64 30.41 3.39 -5.86
N THR A 65 30.79 2.15 -6.17
CA THR A 65 29.93 1.19 -6.87
C THR A 65 28.63 1.11 -6.08
N ILE A 66 27.57 1.71 -6.62
CA ILE A 66 26.25 1.64 -6.02
C ILE A 66 25.77 0.23 -6.33
N ILE A 67 25.96 -0.68 -5.38
CA ILE A 67 25.45 -2.05 -5.47
C ILE A 67 23.99 -2.01 -5.01
N PRO A 68 23.01 -2.18 -5.91
CA PRO A 68 21.64 -2.37 -5.51
C PRO A 68 21.45 -3.80 -4.99
N TYR A 69 20.59 -3.94 -3.99
CA TYR A 69 20.24 -5.19 -3.35
C TYR A 69 18.76 -5.50 -3.58
N THR A 70 18.45 -6.79 -3.62
CA THR A 70 17.10 -7.30 -3.80
C THR A 70 16.36 -7.33 -2.46
N ILE A 71 15.09 -6.93 -2.47
CA ILE A 71 14.16 -7.17 -1.36
C ILE A 71 13.21 -8.29 -1.77
N SER A 72 13.24 -9.39 -1.02
CA SER A 72 12.48 -10.60 -1.31
C SER A 72 11.93 -11.22 -0.04
N GLY A 73 11.08 -12.22 -0.22
CA GLY A 73 10.46 -12.89 0.90
C GLY A 73 9.61 -14.07 0.48
N SER A 74 9.10 -14.78 1.49
CA SER A 74 8.18 -15.91 1.31
C SER A 74 6.73 -15.45 1.23
N VAL A 75 5.92 -16.21 0.50
CA VAL A 75 4.47 -16.04 0.36
C VAL A 75 3.80 -17.36 0.73
N THR A 76 2.87 -17.30 1.68
CA THR A 76 2.13 -18.46 2.18
C THR A 76 0.62 -18.22 2.11
N GLY A 77 -0.15 -19.27 1.82
CA GLY A 77 -1.62 -19.23 1.80
C GLY A 77 -2.26 -18.42 0.66
N LEU A 78 -1.48 -17.88 -0.27
CA LEU A 78 -1.99 -17.18 -1.46
C LEU A 78 -2.54 -18.18 -2.48
N ILE A 79 -3.86 -18.36 -2.48
CA ILE A 79 -4.58 -19.21 -3.46
C ILE A 79 -5.57 -18.42 -4.34
N SER A 80 -5.61 -17.10 -4.19
CA SER A 80 -6.43 -16.17 -4.97
C SER A 80 -5.54 -15.14 -5.68
N SER A 81 -6.01 -14.59 -6.80
CA SER A 81 -5.29 -13.56 -7.56
C SER A 81 -5.55 -12.14 -7.02
N GLY A 82 -4.72 -11.19 -7.44
CA GLY A 82 -4.91 -9.77 -7.16
C GLY A 82 -4.05 -9.21 -6.02
N LEU A 83 -3.22 -10.02 -5.36
CA LEU A 83 -2.24 -9.50 -4.40
C LEU A 83 -1.26 -8.55 -5.12
N LYS A 84 -1.16 -7.32 -4.61
CA LYS A 84 -0.08 -6.39 -4.96
C LYS A 84 0.67 -5.97 -3.71
N LEU A 85 2.00 -6.02 -3.78
CA LEU A 85 2.89 -5.49 -2.76
C LEU A 85 3.42 -4.14 -3.24
N SER A 86 3.74 -3.26 -2.28
CA SER A 86 4.48 -2.03 -2.53
C SER A 86 5.79 -2.04 -1.76
N LEU A 87 6.82 -1.45 -2.35
CA LEU A 87 8.08 -1.14 -1.69
C LEU A 87 8.24 0.38 -1.61
N ASN A 88 8.37 0.89 -0.39
CA ASN A 88 8.47 2.31 -0.05
C ASN A 88 7.35 3.15 -0.69
N GLU A 89 6.16 2.56 -0.87
CA GLU A 89 4.98 3.17 -1.52
C GLU A 89 5.20 3.63 -2.98
N ILE A 90 6.36 3.32 -3.57
CA ILE A 90 6.76 3.78 -4.91
C ILE A 90 6.69 2.63 -5.92
N ILE A 91 7.29 1.49 -5.60
CA ILE A 91 7.38 0.36 -6.53
C ILE A 91 6.27 -0.63 -6.21
N LEU A 92 5.42 -0.92 -7.20
CA LEU A 92 4.36 -1.93 -7.10
C LEU A 92 4.78 -3.25 -7.74
N LEU A 93 4.47 -4.36 -7.07
CA LEU A 93 4.71 -5.72 -7.54
C LEU A 93 3.42 -6.53 -7.46
N SER A 94 2.94 -7.03 -8.60
CA SER A 94 1.87 -8.03 -8.63
C SER A 94 2.45 -9.39 -8.27
N VAL A 95 1.82 -10.09 -7.33
CA VAL A 95 2.22 -11.45 -6.92
C VAL A 95 1.21 -12.44 -7.50
N GLU A 96 1.69 -13.37 -8.32
CA GLU A 96 0.84 -14.36 -8.97
C GLU A 96 0.25 -15.36 -7.98
N ASN A 97 -0.95 -15.86 -8.28
CA ASN A 97 -1.60 -16.88 -7.48
C ASN A 97 -0.71 -18.13 -7.34
N GLY A 98 -0.61 -18.68 -6.13
CA GLY A 98 0.18 -19.87 -5.85
C GLY A 98 1.68 -19.63 -5.66
N SER A 99 2.16 -18.39 -5.89
CA SER A 99 3.55 -18.00 -5.66
C SER A 99 3.99 -18.34 -4.24
N LYS A 100 5.23 -18.84 -4.12
CA LYS A 100 5.86 -19.13 -2.82
C LYS A 100 6.85 -18.05 -2.38
N ASN A 101 7.26 -17.19 -3.30
CA ASN A 101 8.19 -16.10 -3.06
C ASN A 101 7.80 -14.87 -3.88
N PHE A 102 8.30 -13.71 -3.48
CA PHE A 102 8.22 -12.46 -4.26
C PHE A 102 9.60 -11.79 -4.28
N TYR A 103 9.85 -10.94 -5.29
CA TYR A 103 11.14 -10.28 -5.48
C TYR A 103 10.96 -8.85 -6.03
N PHE A 104 11.48 -7.86 -5.31
CA PHE A 104 11.81 -6.55 -5.86
C PHE A 104 13.31 -6.55 -6.19
N MET A 105 13.64 -6.81 -7.46
CA MET A 105 15.03 -7.06 -7.89
C MET A 105 15.86 -5.78 -7.96
N ASN A 106 17.01 -5.77 -7.27
CA ASN A 106 18.05 -4.73 -7.40
C ASN A 106 17.52 -3.30 -7.29
N VAL A 107 16.73 -3.05 -6.24
CA VAL A 107 15.94 -1.81 -6.09
C VAL A 107 16.52 -0.81 -5.10
N LEU A 108 17.24 -1.27 -4.07
CA LEU A 108 17.67 -0.43 -2.95
C LEU A 108 19.15 -0.64 -2.63
N THR A 109 19.83 0.44 -2.27
CA THR A 109 21.27 0.43 -1.99
C THR A 109 21.51 0.28 -0.50
N SER A 110 22.75 -0.05 -0.11
CA SER A 110 23.11 -0.12 1.31
C SER A 110 22.83 1.18 2.05
N GLY A 111 22.31 1.08 3.27
CA GLY A 111 21.87 2.22 4.08
C GLY A 111 20.46 2.72 3.76
N SER A 112 19.85 2.29 2.66
CA SER A 112 18.46 2.62 2.34
C SER A 112 17.49 1.88 3.28
N SER A 113 16.45 2.57 3.74
CA SER A 113 15.32 1.93 4.40
C SER A 113 14.43 1.22 3.38
N TYR A 114 13.88 0.07 3.76
CA TYR A 114 12.81 -0.60 3.03
C TYR A 114 11.55 -0.66 3.91
N SER A 115 10.39 -0.53 3.27
CA SER A 115 9.04 -0.66 3.83
C SER A 115 8.18 -1.38 2.80
N VAL A 116 7.92 -2.66 3.05
CA VAL A 116 7.05 -3.51 2.23
C VAL A 116 5.65 -3.47 2.84
N ARG A 117 4.65 -3.13 2.02
CA ARG A 117 3.24 -3.07 2.42
C ARG A 117 2.36 -3.82 1.42
N VAL A 118 1.21 -4.31 1.87
CA VAL A 118 0.17 -4.80 0.96
C VAL A 118 -0.49 -3.59 0.32
N ALA A 119 -0.28 -3.42 -0.98
CA ALA A 119 -0.88 -2.35 -1.76
C ALA A 119 -2.30 -2.70 -2.21
N ASN A 120 -2.57 -3.98 -2.46
CA ASN A 120 -3.89 -4.47 -2.84
C ASN A 120 -4.12 -5.87 -2.27
N GLN A 121 -5.19 -6.03 -1.49
CA GLN A 121 -5.59 -7.35 -0.98
C GLN A 121 -6.26 -8.18 -2.09
N PRO A 122 -5.93 -9.48 -2.20
CA PRO A 122 -6.66 -10.41 -3.05
C PRO A 122 -8.08 -10.64 -2.53
N ALA A 123 -9.05 -10.82 -3.43
CA ALA A 123 -10.45 -11.03 -3.04
C ALA A 123 -10.61 -12.35 -2.26
N GLY A 124 -11.33 -12.31 -1.13
CA GLY A 124 -11.55 -13.47 -0.24
C GLY A 124 -10.39 -13.85 0.66
N PHE A 125 -9.33 -13.04 0.69
CA PHE A 125 -8.13 -13.29 1.46
C PHE A 125 -7.69 -12.02 2.19
N LEU A 126 -7.04 -12.21 3.33
CA LEU A 126 -6.34 -11.15 4.04
C LEU A 126 -4.87 -11.54 4.15
N CYS A 127 -4.02 -10.80 3.45
CA CYS A 127 -2.58 -10.94 3.52
C CYS A 127 -1.99 -9.96 4.52
N SER A 128 -1.10 -10.47 5.38
CA SER A 128 -0.33 -9.72 6.37
C SER A 128 1.16 -9.87 6.11
N ILE A 129 1.94 -8.86 6.49
CA ILE A 129 3.39 -8.83 6.28
C ILE A 129 4.08 -8.80 7.64
N SER A 130 5.08 -9.67 7.82
CA SER A 130 6.04 -9.60 8.91
C SER A 130 7.43 -9.29 8.37
N ASN A 131 8.24 -8.61 9.17
CA ASN A 131 9.56 -8.10 8.78
C ASN A 131 9.53 -7.21 7.53
N GLY A 132 8.43 -6.49 7.32
CA GLY A 132 8.24 -5.60 6.17
C GLY A 132 9.12 -4.36 6.19
N ASP A 133 9.73 -4.03 7.34
CA ASP A 133 10.55 -2.83 7.52
C ASP A 133 11.98 -3.17 7.90
N GLY A 134 12.92 -2.34 7.47
CA GLY A 134 14.31 -2.43 7.89
C GLY A 134 15.24 -1.54 7.08
N ILE A 135 16.54 -1.80 7.21
CA ILE A 135 17.62 -1.11 6.49
C ILE A 135 18.43 -2.15 5.74
N VAL A 136 18.76 -1.87 4.49
CA VAL A 136 19.62 -2.71 3.66
C VAL A 136 21.07 -2.64 4.19
N LYS A 137 21.68 -3.78 4.50
CA LYS A 137 23.03 -3.87 5.10
C LYS A 137 24.00 -4.63 4.20
N ASN A 138 24.46 -3.99 3.12
CA ASN A 138 25.40 -4.57 2.15
C ASN A 138 25.05 -5.99 1.65
N SER A 139 23.78 -6.40 1.70
CA SER A 139 23.30 -7.72 1.28
C SER A 139 21.82 -7.67 0.87
N ASP A 140 21.37 -8.69 0.14
CA ASP A 140 19.93 -8.86 -0.16
C ASP A 140 19.16 -9.10 1.14
N VAL A 141 17.91 -8.64 1.14
CA VAL A 141 16.94 -8.91 2.20
C VAL A 141 16.01 -10.01 1.70
N ASN A 142 15.90 -11.10 2.45
CA ASN A 142 15.04 -12.25 2.12
C ASN A 142 14.15 -12.67 3.29
N SER A 143 14.13 -11.88 4.36
CA SER A 143 13.45 -12.17 5.63
C SER A 143 11.99 -11.72 5.69
N VAL A 144 11.51 -11.01 4.66
CA VAL A 144 10.11 -10.55 4.60
C VAL A 144 9.22 -11.78 4.45
N SER A 145 8.11 -11.84 5.18
CA SER A 145 7.16 -12.93 5.04
C SER A 145 5.75 -12.39 4.87
N VAL A 146 5.08 -12.86 3.81
CA VAL A 146 3.68 -12.56 3.50
C VAL A 146 2.85 -13.79 3.81
N SER A 147 1.85 -13.64 4.67
CA SER A 147 0.91 -14.70 5.02
C SER A 147 -0.50 -14.30 4.70
N CYS A 148 -1.16 -15.07 3.83
CA CYS A 148 -2.53 -14.85 3.41
C CYS A 148 -3.43 -15.93 4.00
N ALA A 149 -4.55 -15.53 4.60
CA ALA A 149 -5.57 -16.45 5.11
C ALA A 149 -6.91 -16.20 4.40
N PRO A 150 -7.72 -17.25 4.15
CA PRO A 150 -9.10 -17.08 3.72
C PRO A 150 -9.90 -16.26 4.75
N THR A 151 -10.87 -15.51 4.26
CA THR A 151 -11.80 -14.68 5.03
C THR A 151 -13.11 -14.62 4.23
N CYS A 152 -14.21 -14.17 4.83
CA CYS A 152 -15.53 -14.19 4.18
C CYS A 152 -15.47 -13.48 2.81
N ASN A 153 -16.04 -14.02 1.74
CA ASN A 153 -16.27 -13.26 0.50
C ASN A 153 -17.29 -14.00 -0.38
N PRO A 154 -18.54 -13.52 -0.50
CA PRO A 154 -19.06 -12.30 0.13
C PRO A 154 -19.14 -12.43 1.66
N CYS A 155 -18.97 -11.31 2.37
CA CYS A 155 -19.19 -11.19 3.81
C CYS A 155 -20.64 -10.82 4.10
N ASN A 156 -21.18 -11.36 5.19
CA ASN A 156 -22.51 -11.05 5.64
C ASN A 156 -22.54 -9.72 6.41
N LEU A 157 -23.62 -8.99 6.20
CA LEU A 157 -23.99 -7.81 6.95
C LEU A 157 -25.44 -8.00 7.43
N PHE A 158 -25.70 -7.66 8.68
CA PHE A 158 -27.06 -7.63 9.20
C PHE A 158 -27.30 -6.40 10.07
N LEU A 159 -28.56 -5.97 10.15
CA LEU A 159 -29.01 -4.99 11.12
C LEU A 159 -29.50 -5.72 12.37
N THR A 160 -29.08 -5.28 13.54
CA THR A 160 -29.54 -5.87 14.81
C THR A 160 -31.06 -5.78 14.93
N ASN A 161 -31.71 -6.79 15.49
CA ASN A 161 -33.13 -6.76 15.80
C ASN A 161 -33.44 -5.70 16.89
N SER A 162 -32.53 -5.57 17.85
CA SER A 162 -32.69 -4.66 18.99
C SER A 162 -32.00 -3.32 18.75
N GLY A 163 -32.53 -2.26 19.38
CA GLY A 163 -31.81 -1.01 19.57
C GLY A 163 -30.95 -1.04 20.82
N TYR A 164 -29.74 -0.51 20.74
CA TYR A 164 -28.78 -0.45 21.84
C TYR A 164 -28.52 0.99 22.31
N PRO A 165 -28.31 1.20 23.63
CA PRO A 165 -28.02 2.51 24.17
C PRO A 165 -26.60 2.97 23.78
N PRO A 166 -26.36 4.29 23.64
CA PRO A 166 -25.08 4.81 23.16
C PRO A 166 -24.01 4.96 24.26
N ASN A 167 -23.94 4.02 25.21
CA ASN A 167 -22.99 4.04 26.33
C ASN A 167 -22.25 2.70 26.60
N PRO A 168 -21.84 1.91 25.59
CA PRO A 168 -21.05 0.70 25.83
C PRO A 168 -19.61 0.99 26.30
N GLY A 169 -19.18 2.25 26.36
CA GLY A 169 -17.87 2.71 26.81
C GLY A 169 -16.88 3.05 25.69
N SER A 170 -17.09 2.52 24.48
CA SER A 170 -16.33 2.82 23.26
C SER A 170 -17.04 2.26 22.02
N ALA A 171 -16.63 2.69 20.82
CA ALA A 171 -17.19 2.15 19.58
C ALA A 171 -16.95 0.64 19.43
N LYS A 172 -15.76 0.16 19.83
CA LYS A 172 -15.40 -1.26 19.79
C LYS A 172 -16.34 -2.14 20.62
N ASN A 173 -16.84 -1.64 21.75
CA ASN A 173 -17.64 -2.43 22.67
C ASN A 173 -19.03 -2.79 22.11
N PHE A 174 -19.48 -2.12 21.04
CA PHE A 174 -20.70 -2.51 20.33
C PHE A 174 -20.61 -3.87 19.63
N ASP A 175 -19.40 -4.41 19.40
CA ASP A 175 -19.23 -5.72 18.77
C ASP A 175 -19.87 -6.85 19.61
N ALA A 176 -19.87 -6.71 20.93
CA ALA A 176 -20.52 -7.66 21.83
C ALA A 176 -22.05 -7.67 21.62
N ASN A 177 -22.65 -6.53 21.26
CA ASN A 177 -24.07 -6.44 20.94
C ASN A 177 -24.38 -7.17 19.63
N CYS A 178 -23.50 -7.10 18.63
CA CYS A 178 -23.65 -7.88 17.39
C CYS A 178 -23.66 -9.39 17.66
N ALA A 179 -22.78 -9.88 18.54
CA ALA A 179 -22.72 -11.31 18.87
C ALA A 179 -23.91 -11.80 19.72
N ALA A 180 -24.56 -10.91 20.46
CA ALA A 180 -25.66 -11.23 21.37
C ALA A 180 -27.06 -10.96 20.76
N ASP A 181 -27.15 -10.29 19.61
CA ASP A 181 -28.42 -9.93 18.99
C ASP A 181 -29.14 -11.14 18.36
N ALA A 182 -30.47 -11.10 18.34
CA ALA A 182 -31.29 -12.17 17.79
C ALA A 182 -31.11 -12.40 16.27
N ASN A 183 -30.64 -11.39 15.53
CA ASN A 183 -30.34 -11.52 14.10
C ASN A 183 -28.93 -12.05 13.82
N TYR A 184 -28.12 -12.33 14.85
CA TYR A 184 -26.81 -12.97 14.67
C TYR A 184 -26.98 -14.34 13.97
N PRO A 185 -26.24 -14.63 12.88
CA PRO A 185 -26.43 -15.85 12.09
C PRO A 185 -25.96 -17.15 12.77
N GLY A 186 -25.42 -17.09 13.99
CA GLY A 186 -24.96 -18.24 14.75
C GLY A 186 -23.46 -18.55 14.58
N THR A 187 -22.85 -18.11 13.48
CA THR A 187 -21.41 -18.29 13.20
C THR A 187 -20.78 -17.00 12.68
N GLY A 188 -19.45 -16.92 12.77
CA GLY A 188 -18.68 -15.76 12.29
C GLY A 188 -18.37 -14.75 13.40
N ILE A 189 -17.44 -13.85 13.11
CA ILE A 189 -17.10 -12.72 13.99
C ILE A 189 -17.64 -11.47 13.34
N PHE A 190 -18.36 -10.65 14.11
CA PHE A 190 -18.98 -9.42 13.62
C PHE A 190 -18.49 -8.22 14.40
N LYS A 191 -18.27 -7.13 13.68
CA LYS A 191 -18.03 -5.80 14.28
C LYS A 191 -19.17 -4.86 13.96
N ALA A 192 -19.50 -3.98 14.90
CA ALA A 192 -20.47 -2.93 14.67
C ALA A 192 -19.84 -1.77 13.87
N MET A 193 -20.52 -1.32 12.81
CA MET A 193 -20.13 -0.16 11.99
C MET A 193 -20.39 1.15 12.74
N VAL A 194 -19.65 1.35 13.83
CA VAL A 194 -19.69 2.53 14.69
C VAL A 194 -18.26 3.01 14.88
N VAL A 195 -18.01 4.32 14.85
CA VAL A 195 -16.68 4.90 15.07
C VAL A 195 -16.70 5.90 16.23
N ASP A 196 -15.54 6.09 16.86
CA ASP A 196 -15.31 7.13 17.86
C ASP A 196 -14.04 7.94 17.59
N GLY A 197 -13.24 7.55 16.59
CA GLY A 197 -11.98 8.21 16.23
C GLY A 197 -10.81 7.86 17.16
N VAL A 198 -11.02 6.98 18.15
CA VAL A 198 -10.01 6.57 19.14
C VAL A 198 -9.83 5.06 19.14
N THR A 199 -10.90 4.31 19.42
CA THR A 199 -10.89 2.85 19.42
C THR A 199 -11.28 2.27 18.07
N ARG A 200 -12.02 3.04 17.26
CA ARG A 200 -12.37 2.67 15.89
C ARG A 200 -12.47 3.89 14.99
N ASN A 201 -11.80 3.83 13.84
CA ASN A 201 -11.76 4.89 12.85
C ASN A 201 -11.78 4.31 11.43
N ALA A 202 -12.56 4.93 10.54
CA ALA A 202 -12.69 4.54 9.14
C ALA A 202 -11.75 5.33 8.23
N SER A 203 -11.58 6.63 8.51
CA SER A 203 -10.73 7.53 7.74
C SER A 203 -10.44 8.80 8.53
N VAL A 204 -9.24 9.35 8.40
CA VAL A 204 -8.89 10.69 8.89
C VAL A 204 -9.32 11.75 7.87
N SER A 205 -9.03 11.50 6.59
CA SER A 205 -9.37 12.37 5.46
C SER A 205 -10.65 11.92 4.76
N ALA A 206 -11.36 12.84 4.11
CA ALA A 206 -12.63 12.53 3.42
C ALA A 206 -12.47 11.42 2.36
N ASN A 207 -13.20 10.32 2.54
CA ASN A 207 -13.27 9.17 1.62
C ASN A 207 -11.92 8.49 1.29
N ALA A 208 -10.87 8.69 2.10
CA ALA A 208 -9.52 8.24 1.77
C ALA A 208 -9.18 6.84 2.29
N GLY A 209 -9.80 6.40 3.39
CA GLY A 209 -9.46 5.17 4.11
C GLY A 209 -8.12 5.25 4.86
N ASP A 210 -7.60 6.44 5.12
CA ASP A 210 -6.34 6.69 5.80
C ASP A 210 -6.48 6.67 7.33
N GLY A 211 -5.46 6.18 8.04
CA GLY A 211 -5.47 6.16 9.51
C GLY A 211 -6.58 5.28 10.11
N GLN A 212 -6.93 4.18 9.44
CA GLN A 212 -7.90 3.21 9.93
C GLN A 212 -7.46 2.59 11.26
N ILE A 213 -8.40 2.51 12.20
CA ILE A 213 -8.21 1.86 13.50
C ILE A 213 -9.36 0.87 13.65
N ASP A 214 -9.04 -0.42 13.82
CA ASP A 214 -10.02 -1.49 14.02
C ASP A 214 -11.23 -1.43 13.08
N TRP A 215 -10.98 -1.07 11.81
CA TRP A 215 -12.03 -0.82 10.82
C TRP A 215 -12.81 -2.09 10.48
N VAL A 216 -14.09 -1.92 10.12
CA VAL A 216 -15.05 -3.04 9.99
C VAL A 216 -15.14 -3.61 8.60
N PHE A 217 -14.81 -2.83 7.57
CA PHE A 217 -14.91 -3.25 6.18
C PHE A 217 -13.52 -3.54 5.60
N ALA A 218 -13.34 -4.75 5.07
CA ALA A 218 -12.10 -5.18 4.47
C ALA A 218 -11.94 -4.61 3.05
N PRO A 219 -10.70 -4.41 2.57
CA PRO A 219 -10.42 -4.05 1.17
C PRO A 219 -10.96 -5.06 0.15
N ASN A 220 -11.43 -4.55 -0.99
CA ASN A 220 -11.87 -5.34 -2.16
C ASN A 220 -12.87 -6.45 -1.81
N ARG A 221 -13.76 -6.17 -0.87
CA ARG A 221 -14.62 -7.16 -0.24
C ARG A 221 -16.06 -6.95 -0.65
N THR A 222 -16.70 -8.02 -1.13
CA THR A 222 -18.12 -8.00 -1.44
C THR A 222 -18.91 -8.23 -0.16
N TYR A 223 -19.88 -7.38 0.10
CA TYR A 223 -20.80 -7.50 1.24
C TYR A 223 -22.20 -7.82 0.76
N ARG A 224 -22.91 -8.65 1.52
CA ARG A 224 -24.26 -9.11 1.20
C ARG A 224 -25.17 -9.13 2.43
N GLN A 225 -26.45 -9.13 2.16
CA GLN A 225 -27.51 -9.46 3.10
C GLN A 225 -28.42 -10.55 2.52
N SER A 226 -29.47 -10.92 3.24
CA SER A 226 -30.46 -11.93 2.79
C SER A 226 -31.09 -11.58 1.43
N GLU A 227 -31.30 -10.30 1.17
CA GLU A 227 -31.91 -9.79 -0.07
C GLU A 227 -30.97 -9.79 -1.29
N GLY A 228 -29.65 -9.87 -1.10
CA GLY A 228 -28.69 -9.84 -2.21
C GLY A 228 -27.35 -9.15 -1.88
N ILE A 229 -26.61 -8.81 -2.94
CA ILE A 229 -25.31 -8.14 -2.85
C ILE A 229 -25.52 -6.64 -2.63
N ILE A 230 -24.90 -6.10 -1.59
CA ILE A 230 -24.92 -4.69 -1.23
C ILE A 230 -23.98 -3.91 -2.15
N ALA A 231 -22.69 -4.22 -2.06
CA ALA A 231 -21.62 -3.60 -2.86
C ALA A 231 -20.30 -4.32 -2.61
N THR A 232 -19.28 -3.95 -3.39
CA THR A 232 -17.88 -4.31 -3.14
C THR A 232 -17.13 -3.04 -2.70
N THR A 233 -16.36 -3.14 -1.62
CA THR A 233 -15.51 -2.03 -1.16
C THR A 233 -14.33 -1.80 -2.10
N ASN A 234 -13.76 -0.60 -2.05
CA ASN A 234 -12.52 -0.29 -2.76
C ASN A 234 -11.28 -0.93 -2.09
N SER A 235 -10.08 -0.61 -2.59
CA SER A 235 -8.81 -1.14 -2.09
C SER A 235 -8.43 -0.71 -0.67
N VAL A 236 -9.17 0.23 -0.07
CA VAL A 236 -9.01 0.66 1.33
C VAL A 236 -10.20 0.25 2.21
N GLY A 237 -11.13 -0.55 1.70
CA GLY A 237 -12.25 -1.04 2.50
C GLY A 237 -13.35 0.00 2.74
N LEU A 238 -13.59 0.93 1.81
CA LEU A 238 -14.70 1.88 1.86
C LEU A 238 -15.67 1.70 0.69
N PHE A 239 -16.95 2.05 0.90
CA PHE A 239 -17.90 2.26 -0.19
C PHE A 239 -17.89 3.73 -0.59
N VAL A 240 -17.46 4.05 -1.81
CA VAL A 240 -17.34 5.43 -2.31
C VAL A 240 -18.31 5.75 -3.45
N THR A 241 -19.09 4.76 -3.86
CA THR A 241 -20.15 4.88 -4.86
C THR A 241 -21.46 4.36 -4.26
N ALA A 242 -22.60 4.75 -4.84
CA ALA A 242 -23.91 4.27 -4.39
C ALA A 242 -23.97 2.73 -4.33
N LEU A 243 -24.66 2.22 -3.33
CA LEU A 243 -24.85 0.79 -3.12
C LEU A 243 -25.83 0.23 -4.16
N SER A 244 -25.68 -1.06 -4.50
CA SER A 244 -26.64 -1.76 -5.37
C SER A 244 -27.97 -1.98 -4.66
N ILE A 245 -27.92 -2.32 -3.37
CA ILE A 245 -29.08 -2.37 -2.48
C ILE A 245 -28.73 -1.74 -1.14
N ARG A 246 -29.76 -1.31 -0.41
CA ARG A 246 -29.66 -0.68 0.90
C ARG A 246 -29.10 -1.61 1.97
N PHE A 247 -28.56 -1.07 3.07
CA PHE A 247 -28.05 -1.88 4.20
C PHE A 247 -29.14 -2.58 5.00
N SER A 248 -30.34 -2.00 5.07
CA SER A 248 -31.48 -2.58 5.77
C SER A 248 -32.80 -1.92 5.35
N VAL A 249 -33.92 -2.59 5.58
CA VAL A 249 -35.26 -1.99 5.45
C VAL A 249 -35.59 -1.01 6.57
N ASN A 250 -34.96 -1.13 7.74
CA ASN A 250 -35.10 -0.15 8.81
C ASN A 250 -34.07 0.98 8.63
N SER A 251 -34.43 2.19 9.04
CA SER A 251 -33.79 3.42 8.57
C SER A 251 -32.87 4.09 9.58
N LYS A 252 -32.61 3.56 10.79
CA LYS A 252 -31.76 4.28 11.76
C LYS A 252 -30.86 3.37 12.61
N TYR A 253 -29.56 3.68 12.61
CA TYR A 253 -28.54 2.98 13.41
C TYR A 253 -27.39 3.92 13.78
N TRP A 254 -26.67 3.61 14.87
CA TRP A 254 -25.50 4.39 15.27
C TRP A 254 -24.36 4.27 14.26
N THR A 255 -23.65 5.38 14.01
CA THR A 255 -22.44 5.38 13.17
C THR A 255 -21.30 6.20 13.77
N GLY A 256 -21.57 7.42 14.26
CA GLY A 256 -20.52 8.37 14.64
C GLY A 256 -19.70 8.90 13.46
N LEU A 257 -20.16 8.71 12.23
CA LEU A 257 -19.49 9.12 11.00
C LEU A 257 -20.01 10.48 10.51
N ASN A 258 -19.21 11.18 9.72
CA ASN A 258 -19.67 12.19 8.78
C ASN A 258 -20.03 11.53 7.43
N SER A 259 -20.63 12.29 6.52
CA SER A 259 -21.08 11.82 5.20
C SER A 259 -19.99 11.29 4.26
N ASN A 260 -18.72 11.40 4.68
CA ASN A 260 -17.51 11.14 3.89
C ASN A 260 -16.56 10.15 4.59
N TRP A 261 -17.08 9.27 5.44
CA TRP A 261 -16.34 8.27 6.21
C TRP A 261 -15.35 8.81 7.25
N THR A 262 -15.26 10.13 7.48
CA THR A 262 -14.50 10.65 8.63
C THR A 262 -15.31 10.52 9.91
N THR A 263 -14.65 10.41 11.07
CA THR A 263 -15.35 10.43 12.36
C THR A 263 -15.92 11.81 12.66
N ASN A 264 -17.17 11.86 13.14
CA ASN A 264 -17.75 13.05 13.74
C ASN A 264 -17.37 13.14 15.22
N THR A 265 -16.24 13.79 15.52
CA THR A 265 -15.67 13.82 16.89
C THR A 265 -16.53 14.55 17.92
N THR A 266 -17.55 15.30 17.49
CA THR A 266 -18.46 16.04 18.39
C THR A 266 -19.72 15.24 18.74
N ASN A 267 -20.15 14.35 17.84
CA ASN A 267 -21.46 13.69 17.90
C ASN A 267 -21.31 12.16 18.05
N THR A 268 -20.56 11.72 19.06
CA THR A 268 -20.35 10.31 19.38
C THR A 268 -20.82 9.95 20.78
N CYS A 269 -21.76 10.71 21.37
CA CYS A 269 -22.25 10.43 22.73
C CYS A 269 -21.11 10.34 23.77
N ASP A 270 -20.17 11.29 23.71
CA ASP A 270 -18.93 11.29 24.50
C ASP A 270 -18.08 10.01 24.29
N LEU A 271 -17.71 9.72 23.03
CA LEU A 271 -16.99 8.48 22.65
C LEU A 271 -17.74 7.20 23.08
N TRP A 272 -19.06 7.25 23.00
CA TRP A 272 -19.99 6.18 23.38
C TRP A 272 -19.90 5.81 24.85
N ARG A 273 -19.62 6.80 25.71
CA ARG A 273 -19.57 6.64 27.17
C ARG A 273 -20.81 7.19 27.87
N SER A 274 -21.63 7.99 27.19
CA SER A 274 -22.78 8.67 27.79
C SER A 274 -24.09 8.40 27.05
N ASN A 275 -25.14 8.10 27.81
CA ASN A 275 -26.53 8.05 27.33
C ASN A 275 -27.36 9.21 27.89
N THR A 276 -26.71 10.33 28.22
CA THR A 276 -27.39 11.55 28.72
C THR A 276 -27.82 12.45 27.57
N GLY A 277 -28.77 13.36 27.81
CA GLY A 277 -29.22 14.33 26.80
C GLY A 277 -28.25 15.50 26.55
N SER A 278 -27.13 15.56 27.25
CA SER A 278 -26.10 16.60 27.08
C SER A 278 -25.20 16.37 25.87
N PHE A 279 -25.22 15.16 25.32
CA PHE A 279 -24.46 14.77 24.15
C PHE A 279 -25.41 14.34 23.04
N THR A 280 -24.91 14.41 21.82
CA THR A 280 -25.59 13.97 20.60
C THR A 280 -24.79 12.86 19.92
N GLY A 281 -25.47 12.01 19.16
CA GLY A 281 -24.87 10.90 18.41
C GLY A 281 -25.25 10.98 16.94
N VAL A 282 -24.35 10.64 16.02
CA VAL A 282 -24.68 10.52 14.58
C VAL A 282 -25.26 9.14 14.23
N MET A 283 -26.22 9.13 13.31
CA MET A 283 -26.90 7.94 12.83
C MET A 283 -26.91 7.88 11.30
N GLY A 284 -26.77 6.66 10.79
CA GLY A 284 -26.92 6.33 9.39
C GLY A 284 -28.35 5.97 9.04
N GLN A 285 -28.67 6.07 7.75
CA GLN A 285 -29.97 5.74 7.18
C GLN A 285 -29.91 4.41 6.42
N GLY A 286 -30.48 3.35 7.01
CA GLY A 286 -30.34 2.00 6.48
C GLY A 286 -31.09 1.69 5.20
N ASN A 287 -32.19 2.38 4.93
CA ASN A 287 -33.02 2.17 3.74
C ASN A 287 -32.58 2.99 2.51
N SER A 288 -31.45 3.69 2.60
CA SER A 288 -30.85 4.41 1.47
C SER A 288 -29.72 3.60 0.81
N THR A 289 -29.42 3.95 -0.43
CA THR A 289 -28.24 3.47 -1.18
C THR A 289 -27.15 4.54 -1.32
N LEU A 290 -27.40 5.77 -0.89
CA LEU A 290 -26.42 6.86 -0.97
C LEU A 290 -25.43 6.78 0.20
N ILE A 291 -24.15 7.00 -0.10
CA ILE A 291 -23.06 6.91 0.90
C ILE A 291 -23.24 7.93 2.03
N ALA A 292 -23.63 9.17 1.70
CA ALA A 292 -23.89 10.20 2.69
C ALA A 292 -25.00 9.80 3.67
N ASP A 293 -26.02 9.09 3.19
CA ASP A 293 -27.16 8.68 3.99
C ASP A 293 -26.80 7.52 4.92
N ILE A 294 -26.12 6.48 4.41
CA ILE A 294 -25.74 5.32 5.24
C ILE A 294 -24.70 5.68 6.32
N THR A 295 -23.90 6.74 6.11
CA THR A 295 -22.89 7.18 7.09
C THR A 295 -23.45 8.21 8.07
N SER A 296 -24.23 9.19 7.59
CA SER A 296 -24.78 10.27 8.40
C SER A 296 -26.09 10.86 7.85
N GLY A 297 -27.06 10.00 7.52
CA GLY A 297 -28.33 10.41 6.89
C GLY A 297 -29.33 11.11 7.82
N TRP A 298 -29.07 11.11 9.13
CA TRP A 298 -29.92 11.79 10.11
C TRP A 298 -29.18 12.91 10.82
N THR A 299 -29.92 13.95 11.19
CA THR A 299 -29.44 14.97 12.13
C THR A 299 -29.10 14.31 13.47
N PRO A 300 -27.95 14.65 14.09
CA PRO A 300 -27.59 14.11 15.39
C PRO A 300 -28.66 14.35 16.45
N ASP A 301 -29.05 13.30 17.15
CA ASP A 301 -30.07 13.35 18.21
C ASP A 301 -29.40 13.27 19.59
N PRO A 302 -30.01 13.86 20.64
CA PRO A 302 -29.57 13.65 22.01
C PRO A 302 -29.53 12.16 22.38
N CYS A 303 -28.45 11.74 23.03
CA CYS A 303 -28.12 10.33 23.27
C CYS A 303 -29.05 9.61 24.26
N ASN A 304 -29.98 10.33 24.90
CA ASN A 304 -31.00 9.78 25.78
C ASN A 304 -32.37 9.58 25.10
N LEU A 305 -32.56 10.01 23.85
CA LEU A 305 -33.89 9.99 23.21
C LEU A 305 -34.34 8.58 22.85
N SER A 306 -33.47 7.80 22.21
CA SER A 306 -33.81 6.44 21.79
C SER A 306 -32.57 5.60 21.55
N ASN A 307 -32.70 4.32 21.85
CA ASN A 307 -31.72 3.32 21.46
C ASN A 307 -31.80 3.11 19.94
N GLN A 308 -30.65 2.94 19.29
CA GLN A 308 -30.58 2.74 17.84
C GLN A 308 -30.00 1.37 17.54
N GLN A 309 -30.39 0.82 16.39
CA GLN A 309 -29.86 -0.44 15.91
C GLN A 309 -28.38 -0.29 15.52
N LEU A 310 -27.75 -1.41 15.18
CA LEU A 310 -26.35 -1.47 14.73
C LEU A 310 -26.28 -2.23 13.41
N ILE A 311 -25.40 -1.76 12.53
CA ILE A 311 -24.98 -2.53 11.36
C ILE A 311 -23.81 -3.41 11.78
N CYS A 312 -24.01 -4.72 11.74
CA CYS A 312 -23.02 -5.72 12.12
C CYS A 312 -22.40 -6.32 10.87
N VAL A 313 -21.07 -6.27 10.78
CA VAL A 313 -20.28 -6.60 9.59
C VAL A 313 -19.37 -7.79 9.89
N GLU A 314 -19.49 -8.85 9.11
CA GLU A 314 -18.63 -10.04 9.22
C GLU A 314 -17.16 -9.72 8.88
N GLN A 315 -16.23 -10.35 9.59
CA GLN A 315 -14.78 -10.11 9.52
C GLN A 315 -14.01 -11.17 8.72
#